data_AF-A0A6L9KU44-F1
#
_entry.id   AF-A0A6L9KU44-F1
#
_cell.length_a   1.000
_cell.length_b   1.000
_cell.length_c   1.000
_cell.angle_alpha   90.00
_cell.angle_beta   90.00
_cell.angle_gamma   90.00
#
_symmetry.space_group_name_H-M   'P 1'
#
loop_
_entity.id
_entity.type
_entity.pdbx_description
1 polymer ?
#
loop_
_entity_poly.entity_id
_entity_poly.type
_entity_poly.pdbx_seq_one_letter_code
_entity_poly.pdbx_strand_id
1 'polypeptide(L)'
;MAASGWFLYLIECIDGSLYAGVTTDVARRYQAHCKGQGARYTRSHPPICLVGSRLFGSKSEALKAELAIKRLPKEKKTMALHAPDFSGKAAQIHNDPLTRRYCMNKSELIEAIAKEADLSKAAAERALSAAIDTVVKAVTKGDSVTLVGFGTFKSSKRAARTGRNPQTGKEIKIAATTVPRFTAGATFKASVAGKKAKKK
;
A
#
# COMPACT_ATOMS: atom_id res chain seq x y z
N MET A 1 -16.44 -2.51 26.85
CA MET A 1 -16.46 -3.99 26.73
C MET A 1 -15.54 -4.38 25.58
N ALA A 2 -14.30 -4.78 25.85
CA ALA A 2 -13.38 -5.23 24.80
C ALA A 2 -13.89 -6.54 24.22
N ALA A 3 -14.00 -6.65 22.89
CA ALA A 3 -14.42 -7.89 22.24
C ALA A 3 -13.48 -9.03 22.64
N SER A 4 -13.98 -9.98 23.42
CA SER A 4 -13.23 -11.13 23.94
C SER A 4 -13.08 -12.20 22.85
N GLY A 5 -12.28 -11.92 21.82
CA GLY A 5 -12.06 -12.87 20.73
C GLY A 5 -10.74 -12.65 19.99
N TRP A 6 -10.36 -13.66 19.22
CA TRP A 6 -9.12 -13.67 18.43
C TRP A 6 -9.45 -13.52 16.96
N PHE A 7 -8.72 -12.66 16.29
CA PHE A 7 -8.86 -12.41 14.86
C PHE A 7 -7.79 -13.14 14.08
N LEU A 8 -8.18 -13.82 13.01
CA LEU A 8 -7.30 -14.14 11.89
C LEU A 8 -7.41 -12.99 10.88
N TYR A 9 -6.28 -12.46 10.43
CA TYR A 9 -6.24 -11.39 9.45
C TYR A 9 -5.28 -11.71 8.30
N LEU A 10 -5.57 -11.11 7.14
CA LEU A 10 -4.74 -11.21 5.94
C LEU A 10 -4.24 -9.84 5.53
N ILE A 11 -2.96 -9.76 5.16
CA ILE A 11 -2.30 -8.58 4.61
C ILE A 11 -1.78 -8.93 3.22
N GLU A 12 -2.03 -8.06 2.25
CA GLU A 12 -1.35 -8.09 0.96
C GLU A 12 -0.06 -7.28 1.06
N CYS A 13 1.05 -7.86 0.61
CA CYS A 13 2.38 -7.24 0.66
C CYS A 13 2.81 -6.74 -0.73
N ILE A 14 3.86 -5.93 -0.78
CA ILE A 14 4.35 -5.28 -2.01
C ILE A 14 4.72 -6.24 -3.16
N ASP A 15 5.10 -7.46 -2.83
CA ASP A 15 5.45 -8.53 -3.77
C ASP A 15 4.22 -9.32 -4.25
N GLY A 16 3.01 -8.88 -3.89
CA GLY A 16 1.76 -9.58 -4.16
C GLY A 16 1.56 -10.83 -3.31
N SER A 17 2.41 -11.10 -2.31
CA SER A 17 2.20 -12.18 -1.36
C SER A 17 1.10 -11.84 -0.35
N LEU A 18 0.53 -12.87 0.27
CA LEU A 18 -0.42 -12.73 1.37
C LEU A 18 0.22 -13.19 2.68
N TYR A 19 0.32 -12.27 3.64
CA TYR A 19 0.69 -12.57 5.00
C TYR A 19 -0.56 -12.87 5.84
N ALA A 20 -0.54 -13.99 6.55
CA ALA A 20 -1.58 -14.38 7.50
C ALA A 20 -1.03 -14.28 8.92
N GLY A 21 -1.85 -13.78 9.85
CA GLY A 21 -1.52 -13.77 11.26
C GLY A 21 -2.75 -13.71 12.14
N VAL A 22 -2.55 -13.96 13.44
CA VAL A 22 -3.60 -13.87 14.44
C VAL A 22 -3.32 -12.77 15.46
N THR A 23 -4.36 -12.12 15.97
CA THR A 23 -4.24 -11.08 16.99
C THR A 23 -5.57 -10.83 17.69
N THR A 24 -5.55 -10.22 18.87
CA THR A 24 -6.76 -9.71 19.53
C THR A 24 -7.15 -8.31 19.06
N ASP A 25 -6.23 -7.60 18.38
CA ASP A 25 -6.44 -6.23 17.88
C ASP A 25 -5.79 -6.09 16.49
N VAL A 26 -6.63 -6.20 15.46
CA VAL A 26 -6.20 -6.17 14.05
C VAL A 26 -5.62 -4.81 13.68
N ALA A 27 -6.24 -3.72 14.12
CA ALA A 27 -5.83 -2.38 13.75
C ALA A 27 -4.46 -2.02 14.33
N ARG A 28 -4.26 -2.24 15.64
CA ARG A 28 -2.95 -2.03 16.27
C ARG A 28 -1.88 -2.89 15.61
N ARG A 29 -2.22 -4.15 15.28
CA ARG A 29 -1.26 -5.05 14.65
C ARG A 29 -0.90 -4.62 13.24
N TYR A 30 -1.89 -4.25 12.43
CA TYR A 30 -1.68 -3.75 11.06
C TYR A 30 -0.82 -2.48 11.04
N GLN A 31 -1.08 -1.51 11.92
CA GLN A 31 -0.25 -0.31 12.05
C GLN A 31 1.21 -0.64 12.42
N ALA A 32 1.44 -1.63 13.28
CA ALA A 32 2.80 -2.07 13.58
C ALA A 32 3.50 -2.63 12.33
N HIS A 33 2.79 -3.39 11.48
CA HIS A 33 3.31 -3.84 10.20
C HIS A 33 3.66 -2.68 9.27
N CYS A 34 2.78 -1.68 9.12
CA CYS A 34 3.03 -0.48 8.29
C CYS A 34 4.24 0.34 8.78
N LYS A 35 4.50 0.37 10.10
CA LYS A 35 5.66 1.06 10.70
C LYS A 35 6.96 0.25 10.65
N GLY A 36 6.96 -0.94 10.04
CA GLY A 36 8.12 -1.82 10.03
C GLY A 36 8.46 -2.41 11.42
N GLN A 37 7.50 -2.41 12.35
CA GLN A 37 7.61 -3.00 13.70
C GLN A 37 6.83 -4.33 13.82
N GLY A 38 6.23 -4.79 12.72
CA GLY A 38 5.48 -6.03 12.65
C GLY A 38 6.36 -7.28 12.51
N ALA A 39 5.77 -8.35 11.97
CA ALA A 39 6.49 -9.60 11.74
C ALA A 39 7.73 -9.40 10.84
N ARG A 40 8.76 -10.25 11.02
CA ARG A 40 9.98 -10.21 10.19
C ARG A 40 9.65 -10.22 8.70
N TYR A 41 8.71 -11.06 8.27
CA TYR A 41 8.29 -11.16 6.87
C TYR A 41 7.82 -9.81 6.30
N THR A 42 6.88 -9.16 6.99
CA THR A 42 6.32 -7.87 6.56
C THR A 42 7.28 -6.69 6.70
N ARG A 43 8.40 -6.84 7.43
CA ARG A 43 9.47 -5.82 7.43
C ARG A 43 10.26 -5.85 6.14
N SER A 44 10.50 -7.05 5.59
CA SER A 44 11.15 -7.24 4.29
C SER A 44 10.18 -7.09 3.11
N HIS A 45 8.88 -7.32 3.34
CA HIS A 45 7.80 -7.21 2.34
C HIS A 45 6.71 -6.30 2.90
N PRO A 46 6.87 -4.97 2.82
CA PRO A 46 5.95 -4.02 3.42
C PRO A 46 4.48 -4.25 3.00
N PRO A 47 3.53 -4.09 3.93
CA PRO A 47 2.10 -4.16 3.63
C PRO A 47 1.67 -3.13 2.58
N ILE A 48 0.87 -3.57 1.61
CA ILE A 48 0.03 -2.72 0.77
C ILE A 48 -1.31 -2.49 1.48
N CYS A 49 -2.00 -3.56 1.87
CA CYS A 49 -3.34 -3.45 2.45
C CYS A 49 -3.67 -4.56 3.45
N LEU A 50 -4.62 -4.31 4.33
CA LEU A 50 -5.32 -5.33 5.08
C LEU A 50 -6.45 -5.88 4.19
N VAL A 51 -6.34 -7.15 3.79
CA VAL A 51 -7.32 -7.83 2.92
C VAL A 51 -8.61 -8.16 3.67
N GLY A 52 -8.49 -8.46 4.97
CA GLY A 52 -9.64 -8.60 5.84
C GLY A 52 -9.31 -9.31 7.15
N SER A 53 -10.34 -9.58 7.95
CA SER A 53 -10.21 -10.38 9.18
C SER A 53 -11.47 -11.18 9.52
N ARG A 54 -11.29 -12.26 10.29
CA ARG A 54 -12.34 -13.12 10.84
C ARG A 54 -12.19 -13.27 12.34
N LEU A 55 -13.30 -13.18 13.07
CA LEU A 55 -13.36 -13.33 14.52
C LEU A 55 -13.58 -14.81 14.89
N PHE A 56 -12.79 -15.27 15.85
CA PHE A 56 -12.86 -16.60 16.47
C PHE A 56 -13.04 -16.47 17.99
N GLY A 57 -13.69 -17.46 18.59
CA GLY A 57 -13.95 -17.49 20.03
C GLY A 57 -12.68 -17.72 20.85
N SER A 58 -11.71 -18.45 20.28
CA SER A 58 -10.47 -18.79 20.98
C SER A 58 -9.22 -18.61 20.11
N LYS A 59 -8.07 -18.44 20.78
CA LYS A 59 -6.74 -18.40 20.13
C LYS A 59 -6.48 -19.70 19.35
N SER A 60 -6.88 -20.83 19.92
CA SER A 60 -6.66 -22.15 19.32
C SER A 60 -7.42 -22.30 18.00
N GLU A 61 -8.68 -21.85 17.95
CA GLU A 61 -9.46 -21.79 16.71
C GLU A 61 -8.81 -20.89 15.67
N ALA A 62 -8.42 -19.67 16.06
CA ALA A 62 -7.76 -18.72 15.15
C ALA A 62 -6.45 -19.28 14.58
N LEU A 63 -5.66 -19.99 15.38
CA LEU A 63 -4.40 -20.63 14.94
C LEU A 63 -4.66 -21.83 14.00
N LYS A 64 -5.66 -22.66 14.29
CA LYS A 64 -6.07 -23.75 13.39
C LYS A 64 -6.52 -23.20 12.04
N ALA A 65 -7.30 -22.12 12.07
CA ALA A 65 -7.73 -21.39 10.89
C ALA A 65 -6.55 -20.76 10.13
N GLU A 66 -5.58 -20.14 10.82
CA GLU A 66 -4.36 -19.61 10.22
C GLU A 66 -3.56 -20.70 9.48
N LEU A 67 -3.39 -21.87 10.11
CA LEU A 67 -2.72 -23.03 9.52
C LEU A 67 -3.46 -23.54 8.28
N ALA A 68 -4.79 -23.61 8.33
CA ALA A 68 -5.61 -23.99 7.18
C ALA A 68 -5.43 -23.01 6.01
N ILE A 69 -5.54 -21.70 6.27
CA ILE A 69 -5.36 -20.67 5.24
C ILE A 69 -3.94 -20.69 4.66
N LYS A 70 -2.91 -20.95 5.46
CA LYS A 70 -1.52 -21.02 4.98
C LYS A 70 -1.29 -22.11 3.93
N ARG A 71 -2.06 -23.21 4.00
CA ARG A 71 -1.99 -24.35 3.06
C ARG A 71 -2.76 -24.13 1.76
N LEU A 72 -3.61 -23.10 1.68
CA LEU A 72 -4.40 -22.83 0.48
C LEU A 72 -3.58 -22.09 -0.60
N PRO A 73 -3.93 -22.25 -1.90
CA PRO A 73 -3.47 -21.36 -2.97
C PRO A 73 -3.94 -19.91 -2.74
N LYS A 74 -3.19 -18.92 -3.24
CA LYS A 74 -3.45 -17.47 -3.04
C LYS A 74 -4.92 -17.09 -3.30
N GLU A 75 -5.48 -17.54 -4.43
CA GLU A 75 -6.86 -17.29 -4.85
C GLU A 75 -7.89 -17.81 -3.85
N LYS A 76 -7.62 -18.96 -3.24
CA LYS A 76 -8.52 -19.56 -2.25
C LYS A 76 -8.38 -18.91 -0.86
N LYS A 77 -7.26 -18.25 -0.54
CA LYS A 77 -7.07 -17.55 0.75
C LYS A 77 -7.97 -16.33 0.90
N THR A 78 -8.08 -15.53 -0.16
CA THR A 78 -8.94 -14.34 -0.18
C THR A 78 -10.40 -14.76 -0.10
N MET A 79 -10.81 -15.75 -0.91
CA MET A 79 -12.19 -16.27 -0.90
C MET A 79 -12.56 -16.91 0.44
N ALA A 80 -11.66 -17.70 1.06
CA ALA A 80 -11.93 -18.37 2.33
C ALA A 80 -12.21 -17.40 3.50
N LEU A 81 -11.69 -16.18 3.45
CA LEU A 81 -11.98 -15.16 4.46
C LEU A 81 -13.45 -14.69 4.39
N HIS A 82 -14.02 -14.70 3.18
CA HIS A 82 -15.38 -14.29 2.87
C HIS A 82 -16.38 -15.48 2.81
N ALA A 83 -15.89 -16.72 2.74
CA ALA A 83 -16.72 -17.92 2.57
C ALA A 83 -17.53 -18.27 3.85
N PRO A 84 -18.84 -18.48 3.76
CA PRO A 84 -19.73 -18.62 4.92
C PRO A 84 -19.47 -19.90 5.76
N ASP A 85 -18.81 -20.91 5.20
CA ASP A 85 -18.53 -22.23 5.78
C ASP A 85 -17.27 -22.31 6.65
N PHE A 86 -16.46 -21.24 6.73
CA PHE A 86 -15.28 -21.19 7.60
C PHE A 86 -15.71 -20.90 9.06
N SER A 87 -15.16 -21.62 10.04
CA SER A 87 -15.66 -21.72 11.44
C SER A 87 -15.66 -20.44 12.30
N GLY A 88 -15.37 -19.26 11.75
CA GLY A 88 -15.44 -17.96 12.44
C GLY A 88 -16.60 -17.10 11.95
N LYS A 89 -17.01 -16.07 12.69
CA LYS A 89 -17.95 -15.08 12.13
C LYS A 89 -17.17 -14.13 11.22
N ALA A 90 -17.65 -13.92 9.99
CA ALA A 90 -17.18 -12.78 9.20
C ALA A 90 -17.46 -11.51 10.02
N ALA A 91 -16.42 -10.77 10.38
CA ALA A 91 -16.63 -9.45 10.98
C ALA A 91 -17.43 -8.64 9.94
N GLN A 92 -18.52 -7.97 10.33
CA GLN A 92 -19.34 -7.22 9.39
C GLN A 92 -18.47 -6.16 8.68
N ILE A 93 -18.13 -6.44 7.42
CA ILE A 93 -17.10 -5.74 6.63
C ILE A 93 -17.61 -4.39 6.11
N HIS A 94 -18.90 -4.10 6.23
CA HIS A 94 -19.53 -3.04 5.45
C HIS A 94 -19.39 -1.62 6.01
N ASN A 95 -18.84 -1.38 7.22
CA ASN A 95 -18.73 -0.01 7.76
C ASN A 95 -17.64 0.19 8.84
N ASP A 96 -16.54 -0.58 8.85
CA ASP A 96 -15.45 -0.38 9.81
C ASP A 96 -14.43 0.66 9.30
N PRO A 97 -14.27 1.84 9.96
CA PRO A 97 -13.29 2.87 9.58
C PRO A 97 -11.83 2.41 9.63
N LEU A 98 -11.52 1.27 10.28
CA LEU A 98 -10.19 0.64 10.32
C LEU A 98 -9.91 -0.25 9.08
N THR A 99 -10.93 -0.51 8.26
CA THR A 99 -10.83 -1.22 6.97
C THR A 99 -10.93 -0.28 5.77
N ARG A 100 -11.00 1.04 6.00
CA ARG A 100 -10.89 2.02 4.91
C ARG A 100 -9.51 1.85 4.26
N ARG A 101 -9.50 1.28 3.05
CA ARG A 101 -8.39 1.20 2.08
C ARG A 101 -7.33 2.27 2.38
N TYR A 102 -6.18 1.87 2.95
CA TYR A 102 -5.04 2.78 3.12
C TYR A 102 -4.05 2.73 1.95
N CYS A 103 -4.36 1.93 0.93
CA CYS A 103 -3.77 2.07 -0.39
C CYS A 103 -4.87 2.52 -1.35
N MET A 104 -4.79 3.72 -1.89
CA MET A 104 -5.57 4.08 -3.06
C MET A 104 -4.94 3.34 -4.25
N ASN A 105 -5.63 2.34 -4.78
CA ASN A 105 -5.23 1.69 -6.03
C ASN A 105 -5.65 2.56 -7.24
N LYS A 106 -5.21 2.19 -8.46
CA LYS A 106 -5.52 2.95 -9.69
C LYS A 106 -7.03 3.13 -9.89
N SER A 107 -7.82 2.09 -9.69
CA SER A 107 -9.28 2.14 -9.89
C SER A 107 -9.96 3.07 -8.89
N GLU A 108 -9.53 3.07 -7.64
CA GLU A 108 -10.05 4.00 -6.62
C GLU A 108 -9.67 5.44 -6.91
N LEU A 109 -8.44 5.67 -7.38
CA LEU A 109 -8.02 6.99 -7.81
C LEU A 109 -8.87 7.47 -9.00
N ILE A 110 -9.18 6.59 -9.95
CA ILE A 110 -10.08 6.91 -11.07
C ILE A 110 -11.48 7.25 -10.58
N GLU A 111 -12.03 6.49 -9.64
CA GLU A 111 -13.36 6.76 -9.07
C GLU A 111 -13.40 8.08 -8.31
N ALA A 112 -12.35 8.39 -7.54
CA ALA A 112 -12.23 9.66 -6.85
C ALA A 112 -12.12 10.83 -7.86
N ILE A 113 -11.30 10.71 -8.90
CA ILE A 113 -11.20 11.72 -9.96
C ILE A 113 -12.54 11.90 -10.67
N ALA A 114 -13.19 10.80 -11.04
CA ALA A 114 -14.50 10.83 -11.70
C ALA A 114 -15.53 11.59 -10.86
N LYS A 115 -15.56 11.35 -9.54
CA LYS A 115 -16.48 12.01 -8.62
C LYS A 115 -16.15 13.48 -8.41
N GLU A 116 -14.89 13.82 -8.13
CA GLU A 116 -14.49 15.19 -7.79
C GLU A 116 -14.48 16.13 -9.00
N ALA A 117 -14.23 15.59 -10.20
CA ALA A 117 -14.18 16.35 -11.45
C ALA A 117 -15.47 16.24 -12.28
N ASP A 118 -16.50 15.56 -11.77
CA ASP A 118 -17.77 15.29 -12.47
C ASP A 118 -17.55 14.70 -13.89
N LEU A 119 -16.72 13.65 -13.97
CA LEU A 119 -16.37 12.95 -15.19
C LEU A 119 -16.92 11.52 -15.18
N SER A 120 -17.17 10.96 -16.35
CA SER A 120 -17.38 9.51 -16.45
C SER A 120 -16.10 8.76 -16.04
N LYS A 121 -16.24 7.55 -15.48
CA LYS A 121 -15.08 6.71 -15.10
C LYS A 121 -14.12 6.50 -16.28
N ALA A 122 -14.65 6.29 -17.48
CA ALA A 122 -13.85 6.12 -18.70
C ALA A 122 -13.11 7.41 -19.12
N ALA A 123 -13.69 8.59 -18.86
CA ALA A 123 -13.00 9.86 -19.10
C ALA A 123 -11.90 10.10 -18.05
N ALA A 124 -12.17 9.83 -16.77
CA ALA A 124 -11.21 9.95 -15.69
C ALA A 124 -9.99 9.01 -15.88
N GLU A 125 -10.21 7.77 -16.32
CA GLU A 125 -9.12 6.84 -16.64
C GLU A 125 -8.23 7.34 -17.78
N ARG A 126 -8.85 7.82 -18.87
CA ARG A 126 -8.11 8.38 -20.01
C ARG A 126 -7.33 9.62 -19.60
N ALA A 127 -7.93 10.52 -18.82
CA ALA A 127 -7.27 11.72 -18.34
C ALA A 127 -6.06 11.40 -17.45
N LEU A 128 -6.21 10.47 -16.49
CA LEU A 128 -5.11 10.05 -15.62
C LEU A 128 -3.96 9.43 -16.41
N SER A 129 -4.27 8.54 -17.35
CA SER A 129 -3.25 7.87 -18.18
C SER A 129 -2.51 8.87 -19.08
N ALA A 130 -3.25 9.77 -19.74
CA ALA A 130 -2.67 10.82 -20.58
C ALA A 130 -1.78 11.80 -19.78
N ALA A 131 -2.17 12.13 -18.54
CA ALA A 131 -1.36 12.97 -17.66
C ALA A 131 -0.02 12.30 -17.32
N ILE A 132 -0.04 11.01 -16.94
CA ILE A 132 1.18 10.24 -16.64
C ILE A 132 2.09 10.18 -17.86
N ASP A 133 1.54 9.83 -19.03
CA ASP A 133 2.31 9.70 -20.27
C ASP A 133 2.96 11.03 -20.69
N THR A 134 2.23 12.13 -20.55
CA THR A 134 2.74 13.47 -20.86
C THR A 134 3.90 13.85 -19.93
N VAL A 135 3.78 13.56 -18.63
CA VAL A 135 4.87 13.81 -17.66
C VAL A 135 6.09 12.96 -17.98
N VAL A 136 5.92 11.67 -18.29
CA VAL A 136 7.01 10.77 -18.66
C VAL A 136 7.73 11.28 -19.92
N LYS A 137 6.97 11.66 -20.96
CA LYS A 137 7.53 12.20 -22.21
C LYS A 137 8.34 13.48 -21.98
N ALA A 138 7.80 14.43 -21.21
CA ALA A 138 8.49 15.68 -20.89
C ALA A 138 9.80 15.43 -20.12
N VAL A 139 9.74 14.62 -19.05
CA VAL A 139 10.92 14.31 -18.23
C VAL A 139 11.99 13.54 -19.01
N THR A 140 11.58 12.68 -19.94
CA THR A 140 12.50 11.94 -20.83
C THR A 140 13.24 12.88 -21.78
N LYS A 141 12.59 13.95 -22.25
CA LYS A 141 13.23 14.99 -23.08
C LYS A 141 14.19 15.90 -22.29
N GLY A 142 14.19 15.80 -20.96
CA GLY A 142 14.99 16.64 -20.09
C GLY A 142 14.21 17.81 -19.48
N ASP A 143 12.96 18.00 -19.87
CA ASP A 143 12.11 19.06 -19.34
C ASP A 143 11.72 18.81 -17.88
N SER A 144 11.38 19.88 -17.17
CA SER A 144 10.80 19.81 -15.83
C SER A 144 9.31 20.13 -15.87
N VAL A 145 8.50 19.29 -15.24
CA VAL A 145 7.06 19.51 -15.08
C VAL A 145 6.78 19.93 -13.63
N THR A 146 6.38 21.18 -13.43
CA THR A 146 6.02 21.72 -12.11
C THR A 146 4.52 21.85 -11.98
N LEU A 147 3.94 21.19 -10.98
CA LEU A 147 2.55 21.30 -10.59
C LEU A 147 2.48 22.11 -9.29
N VAL A 148 2.03 23.36 -9.38
CA VAL A 148 1.98 24.30 -8.24
C VAL A 148 1.19 23.68 -7.08
N GLY A 149 1.75 23.75 -5.88
CA GLY A 149 1.15 23.16 -4.68
C GLY A 149 1.41 21.66 -4.49
N PHE A 150 1.72 20.91 -5.55
CA PHE A 150 1.98 19.47 -5.47
C PHE A 150 3.48 19.14 -5.48
N GLY A 151 4.19 19.55 -6.52
CA GLY A 151 5.63 19.27 -6.65
C GLY A 151 6.15 19.35 -8.08
N THR A 152 7.41 18.95 -8.25
CA THR A 152 8.11 19.02 -9.53
C THR A 152 8.68 17.66 -9.92
N PHE A 153 8.40 17.25 -11.15
CA PHE A 153 9.03 16.11 -11.82
C PHE A 153 10.16 16.62 -12.72
N LYS A 154 11.33 15.99 -12.62
CA LYS A 154 12.49 16.35 -13.46
C LYS A 154 13.42 15.17 -13.67
N SER A 155 14.24 15.24 -14.71
CA SER A 155 15.38 14.36 -14.87
C SER A 155 16.52 14.79 -13.94
N SER A 156 17.30 13.83 -13.44
CA SER A 156 18.44 14.09 -12.57
C SER A 156 19.59 13.16 -12.95
N LYS A 157 20.76 13.72 -13.23
CA LYS A 157 21.98 12.92 -13.42
C LYS A 157 22.37 12.29 -12.08
N ARG A 158 22.62 10.99 -12.09
CA ARG A 158 23.19 10.21 -10.97
C ARG A 158 24.59 9.78 -11.39
N ALA A 159 25.61 10.27 -10.69
CA ALA A 159 26.99 9.92 -10.96
C ALA A 159 27.27 8.44 -10.70
N ALA A 160 28.31 7.91 -11.36
CA ALA A 160 28.78 6.57 -11.10
C ALA A 160 29.24 6.42 -9.65
N ARG A 161 28.94 5.28 -9.04
CA ARG A 161 29.32 4.99 -7.65
C ARG A 161 29.45 3.50 -7.42
N THR A 162 30.20 3.13 -6.39
CA THR A 162 30.27 1.75 -5.91
C THR A 162 29.10 1.47 -4.98
N GLY A 163 28.32 0.44 -5.30
CA GLY A 163 27.31 -0.15 -4.42
C GLY A 163 27.77 -1.52 -3.93
N ARG A 164 26.99 -2.15 -3.06
CA ARG A 164 27.21 -3.53 -2.62
C ARG A 164 25.96 -4.35 -2.90
N ASN A 165 26.15 -5.59 -3.33
CA ASN A 165 25.04 -6.54 -3.45
C ASN A 165 24.48 -6.84 -2.04
N PRO A 166 23.20 -6.59 -1.76
CA PRO A 166 22.62 -6.87 -0.44
C PRO A 166 22.69 -8.34 -0.01
N GLN A 167 22.78 -9.30 -0.95
CA GLN A 167 22.82 -10.73 -0.67
C GLN A 167 24.25 -11.27 -0.53
N THR A 168 25.21 -10.77 -1.31
CA THR A 168 26.57 -11.35 -1.38
C THR A 168 27.66 -10.43 -0.85
N GLY A 169 27.37 -9.17 -0.53
CA GLY A 169 28.33 -8.18 -0.04
C GLY A 169 29.36 -7.70 -1.05
N LYS A 170 29.47 -8.36 -2.21
CA LYS A 170 30.41 -8.02 -3.28
C LYS A 170 30.14 -6.61 -3.82
N GLU A 171 31.21 -5.90 -4.11
CA GLU A 171 31.13 -4.56 -4.70
C GLU A 171 30.60 -4.62 -6.13
N ILE A 172 29.68 -3.71 -6.44
CA ILE A 172 29.09 -3.54 -7.78
C ILE A 172 29.34 -2.10 -8.22
N LYS A 173 29.98 -1.92 -9.36
CA LYS A 173 30.07 -0.59 -10.00
C LYS A 173 28.73 -0.25 -10.64
N ILE A 174 28.07 0.80 -10.15
CA ILE A 174 26.83 1.33 -10.72
C ILE A 174 27.22 2.48 -11.64
N ALA A 175 26.98 2.31 -12.94
CA ALA A 175 27.29 3.32 -13.95
C ALA A 175 26.48 4.62 -13.74
N ALA A 176 27.00 5.72 -14.28
CA ALA A 176 26.27 6.97 -14.30
C ALA A 176 24.98 6.81 -15.13
N THR A 177 23.87 7.33 -14.64
CA THR A 177 22.57 7.22 -15.31
C THR A 177 21.68 8.42 -15.00
N THR A 178 20.73 8.69 -15.88
CA THR A 178 19.70 9.72 -15.64
C THR A 178 18.48 9.05 -15.02
N VAL A 179 18.06 9.57 -13.87
CA VAL A 179 16.89 9.04 -13.15
C VAL A 179 15.77 10.08 -13.09
N PRO A 180 14.50 9.66 -13.14
CA PRO A 180 13.40 10.54 -12.80
C PRO A 180 13.47 10.89 -11.31
N ARG A 181 13.17 12.14 -10.99
CA ARG A 181 13.10 12.64 -9.61
C ARG A 181 11.84 13.45 -9.43
N PHE A 182 11.06 13.11 -8.41
CA PHE A 182 9.99 13.95 -7.90
C PHE A 182 10.46 14.72 -6.66
N THR A 183 10.15 16.01 -6.61
CA THR A 183 10.39 16.87 -5.44
C THR A 183 9.05 17.41 -4.97
N ALA A 184 8.61 16.97 -3.78
CA ALA A 184 7.35 17.43 -3.20
C ALA A 184 7.39 18.94 -2.89
N GLY A 185 6.32 19.63 -3.28
CA GLY A 185 6.13 21.06 -3.03
C GLY A 185 5.89 21.37 -1.56
N ALA A 186 6.04 22.64 -1.17
CA ALA A 186 5.87 23.07 0.21
C ALA A 186 4.45 22.81 0.74
N THR A 187 3.43 23.10 -0.06
CA THR A 187 2.02 22.87 0.30
C THR A 187 1.75 21.39 0.53
N PHE A 188 2.17 20.50 -0.38
CA PHE A 188 2.00 19.07 -0.19
C PHE A 188 2.71 18.54 1.06
N LYS A 189 3.96 18.95 1.30
CA LYS A 189 4.69 18.59 2.54
C LYS A 189 3.97 19.07 3.80
N ALA A 190 3.41 20.27 3.78
CA ALA A 190 2.70 20.85 4.91
C ALA A 190 1.41 20.06 5.22
N SER A 191 0.63 19.73 4.18
CA SER A 191 -0.58 18.91 4.30
C SER A 191 -0.28 17.52 4.87
N VAL A 192 0.80 16.87 4.44
CA VAL A 192 1.22 15.56 4.97
C VAL A 192 1.71 15.65 6.41
N ALA A 193 2.39 16.74 6.78
CA ALA A 193 2.90 16.96 8.13
C ALA A 193 1.83 17.49 9.12
N GLY A 194 0.59 17.74 8.67
CA GLY A 194 -0.48 18.31 9.48
C GLY A 194 -0.24 19.77 9.91
N LYS A 195 0.68 20.48 9.26
CA LYS A 195 1.01 21.89 9.55
C LYS A 195 0.40 22.77 8.47
N LYS A 196 -0.26 23.89 8.83
CA LYS A 196 -0.71 24.86 7.81
C LYS A 196 0.52 25.43 7.09
N ALA A 197 0.51 25.39 5.76
CA ALA A 197 1.61 25.94 4.96
C ALA A 197 1.82 27.42 5.33
N LYS A 198 3.04 27.81 5.71
CA LYS A 198 3.39 29.22 5.89
C LYS A 198 3.30 29.88 4.51
N LYS A 199 2.24 30.66 4.26
CA LYS A 199 2.22 31.61 3.14
C LYS A 199 3.35 32.61 3.37
N LYS A 200 4.23 32.74 2.38
CA LYS A 200 5.19 33.83 2.29
C LYS A 200 4.56 34.93 1.47
#